data_AF-A0A8H7JED0-F1
#
_entry.id   AF-A0A8H7JED0-F1
#
_cell.length_a   1.000
_cell.length_b   1.000
_cell.length_c   1.000
_cell.angle_alpha   90.00
_cell.angle_beta   90.00
_cell.angle_gamma   90.00
#
_symmetry.space_group_name_H-M   'P 1'
#
loop_
_entity.id
_entity.type
_entity.pdbx_description
1 polymer ?
#
loop_
_entity_poly.entity_id
_entity_poly.type
_entity_poly.pdbx_seq_one_letter_code
_entity_poly.pdbx_strand_id
1 'polypeptide(L)'
;MAVDKINTSLSANDARILNALFDPETLPSSVAKSKDASAIDDLLPPHPTISSSQLSILETQQNEIIQQTSSDSSIEAIDSAIRSLNDITTSNPTYPSAFVNRAMLQRLKIEASLPPDHHIFSVPEPDIEAIFTDLARAIHLSLPTYAQAAPVSSYQARMLRTAYSHRAFLYLKASETGTELGGLGKSDLEELSSKDFAAAARYGDEAAREMSVRTNPYAKMCGAIVKNALREERKGEMA
;
A
#
# COMPACT_ATOMS: atom_id res chain seq x y z
N MET A 1 -5.15 -9.29 36.08
CA MET A 1 -5.65 -8.10 36.79
C MET A 1 -6.64 -7.42 35.87
N ALA A 2 -7.87 -7.24 36.34
CA ALA A 2 -8.96 -6.66 35.57
C ALA A 2 -8.67 -5.18 35.27
N VAL A 3 -8.86 -4.79 34.01
CA VAL A 3 -8.75 -3.39 33.59
C VAL A 3 -10.05 -2.70 34.01
N ASP A 4 -9.95 -1.78 34.98
CA ASP A 4 -11.09 -0.98 35.43
C ASP A 4 -11.65 -0.13 34.30
N LYS A 5 -12.96 -0.23 34.10
CA LYS A 5 -13.72 0.53 33.10
C LYS A 5 -13.84 1.99 33.56
N ILE A 6 -13.35 2.89 32.70
CA ILE A 6 -13.46 4.34 32.82
C ILE A 6 -14.95 4.75 32.92
N ASN A 7 -15.32 5.47 33.97
CA ASN A 7 -16.62 6.18 34.07
C ASN A 7 -16.39 7.65 33.70
N THR A 8 -16.06 7.90 32.45
CA THR A 8 -16.28 9.21 31.84
C THR A 8 -17.73 9.21 31.37
N SER A 9 -18.50 10.27 31.66
CA SER A 9 -19.89 10.40 31.18
C SER A 9 -19.94 10.71 29.67
N LEU A 10 -19.19 9.94 28.87
CA LEU A 10 -19.21 9.99 27.43
C LEU A 10 -20.34 9.10 26.93
N SER A 11 -21.07 9.53 25.90
CA SER A 11 -22.02 8.63 25.27
C SER A 11 -21.27 7.42 24.70
N ALA A 12 -21.93 6.27 24.57
CA ALA A 12 -21.32 5.09 23.96
C ALA A 12 -20.77 5.38 22.55
N ASN A 13 -21.32 6.37 21.85
CA ASN A 13 -20.82 6.82 20.56
C ASN A 13 -19.54 7.67 20.70
N ASP A 14 -19.46 8.57 21.68
CA ASP A 14 -18.28 9.40 21.92
C ASP A 14 -17.10 8.58 22.44
N ALA A 15 -17.35 7.64 23.36
CA ALA A 15 -16.35 6.69 23.83
C ALA A 15 -15.80 5.84 22.68
N ARG A 16 -16.67 5.44 21.74
CA ARG A 16 -16.27 4.70 20.53
C ARG A 16 -15.47 5.56 19.56
N ILE A 17 -15.87 6.81 19.32
CA ILE A 17 -15.14 7.74 18.44
C ILE A 17 -13.79 8.10 19.03
N LEU A 18 -13.71 8.31 20.35
CA LEU A 18 -12.45 8.55 21.04
C LEU A 18 -11.56 7.32 21.01
N ASN A 19 -12.08 6.12 21.29
CA ASN A 19 -11.31 4.89 21.13
C ASN A 19 -10.82 4.70 19.70
N ALA A 20 -11.64 5.00 18.69
CA ALA A 20 -11.24 4.99 17.29
C ALA A 20 -10.15 6.04 16.94
N LEU A 21 -10.08 7.15 17.68
CA LEU A 21 -9.04 8.17 17.55
C LEU A 21 -7.70 7.70 18.18
N PHE A 22 -7.76 6.83 19.19
CA PHE A 22 -6.59 6.32 19.93
C PHE A 22 -6.12 4.93 19.49
N ASP A 23 -7.02 4.15 18.92
CA ASP A 23 -6.83 2.79 18.44
C ASP A 23 -7.65 2.59 17.15
N PRO A 24 -7.05 2.86 15.98
CA PRO A 24 -7.73 2.80 14.68
C PRO A 24 -8.22 1.39 14.32
N GLU A 25 -7.80 0.33 15.03
CA GLU A 25 -8.32 -1.03 14.85
C GLU A 25 -9.73 -1.22 15.44
N THR A 26 -10.21 -0.26 16.25
CA THR A 26 -11.58 -0.28 16.82
C THR A 26 -12.61 0.42 15.94
N LEU A 27 -12.20 1.02 14.81
CA LEU A 27 -13.09 1.62 13.83
C LEU A 27 -13.90 0.53 13.10
N PRO A 28 -15.24 0.55 13.17
CA PRO A 28 -16.04 -0.29 12.29
C PRO A 28 -15.77 0.14 10.84
N SER A 29 -15.38 -0.80 9.97
CA SER A 29 -15.17 -0.56 8.54
C SER A 29 -16.33 0.20 7.88
N SER A 30 -17.54 0.09 8.42
CA SER A 30 -18.76 0.76 7.97
C SER A 30 -18.78 2.30 8.12
N VAL A 31 -18.03 2.91 9.04
CA VAL A 31 -18.00 4.39 9.19
C VAL A 31 -17.13 5.05 8.11
N ALA A 32 -16.11 4.35 7.62
CA ALA A 32 -15.20 4.85 6.59
C ALA A 32 -15.54 4.34 5.17
N LYS A 33 -16.71 3.71 4.95
CA LYS A 33 -17.15 3.18 3.64
C LYS A 33 -17.80 4.24 2.72
N SER A 34 -17.99 5.47 3.18
CA SER A 34 -19.05 6.35 2.66
C SER A 34 -18.65 7.35 1.56
N LYS A 35 -17.50 7.22 0.88
CA LYS A 35 -17.17 8.18 -0.21
C LYS A 35 -16.64 7.61 -1.54
N ASP A 36 -16.00 6.45 -1.57
CA ASP A 36 -15.26 6.02 -2.78
C ASP A 36 -15.87 4.83 -3.55
N ALA A 37 -17.07 4.37 -3.19
CA ALA A 37 -17.78 3.33 -3.95
C ALA A 37 -18.03 3.69 -5.43
N SER A 38 -17.87 4.97 -5.81
CA SER A 38 -17.97 5.47 -7.20
C SER A 38 -16.67 5.33 -8.01
N ALA A 39 -15.58 4.84 -7.44
CA ALA A 39 -14.28 4.76 -8.11
C ALA A 39 -14.13 3.55 -9.05
N ILE A 40 -14.97 2.52 -8.91
CA ILE A 40 -14.90 1.28 -9.69
C ILE A 40 -16.21 1.12 -10.47
N ASP A 41 -16.11 0.87 -11.77
CA ASP A 41 -17.24 0.59 -12.65
C ASP A 41 -17.01 -0.75 -13.37
N ASP A 42 -17.79 -1.75 -13.00
CA ASP A 42 -17.70 -3.12 -13.53
C ASP A 42 -18.25 -3.23 -14.97
N LEU A 43 -18.92 -2.19 -15.49
CA LEU A 43 -19.39 -2.14 -16.87
C LEU A 43 -18.28 -1.70 -17.84
N LEU A 44 -17.17 -1.17 -17.33
CA LEU A 44 -16.02 -0.79 -18.15
C LEU A 44 -15.28 -2.02 -18.68
N PRO A 45 -14.69 -1.94 -19.90
CA PRO A 45 -13.83 -2.99 -20.38
C PRO A 45 -12.64 -3.21 -19.41
N PRO A 46 -12.17 -4.46 -19.23
CA PRO A 46 -11.09 -4.75 -18.28
C PRO A 46 -9.83 -3.91 -18.53
N HIS A 47 -9.45 -3.71 -19.78
CA HIS A 47 -8.30 -2.88 -20.15
C HIS A 47 -8.68 -1.86 -21.23
N PRO A 48 -8.18 -0.60 -21.16
CA PRO A 48 -8.51 0.42 -22.15
C PRO A 48 -7.97 0.12 -23.55
N THR A 49 -6.84 -0.59 -23.66
CA THR A 49 -6.13 -0.80 -24.94
C THR A 49 -5.86 -2.25 -25.31
N ILE A 50 -6.05 -3.21 -24.39
CA ILE A 50 -5.74 -4.63 -24.61
C ILE A 50 -7.07 -5.36 -24.70
N SER A 51 -7.27 -6.17 -25.75
CA SER A 51 -8.50 -6.95 -25.92
C SER A 51 -8.62 -7.99 -24.80
N SER A 52 -9.84 -8.36 -24.42
CA SER A 52 -10.06 -9.33 -23.33
C SER A 52 -9.40 -10.69 -23.60
N SER A 53 -9.33 -11.14 -24.86
CA SER A 53 -8.65 -12.39 -25.24
C SER A 53 -7.14 -12.30 -25.06
N GLN A 54 -6.52 -11.21 -25.52
CA GLN A 54 -5.09 -10.99 -25.32
C GLN A 54 -4.75 -10.79 -23.84
N LEU A 55 -5.60 -10.07 -23.10
CA LEU A 55 -5.42 -9.86 -21.67
C LEU A 55 -5.43 -11.19 -20.92
N SER A 56 -6.38 -12.09 -21.23
CA SER A 56 -6.44 -13.42 -20.62
C SER A 56 -5.18 -14.25 -20.92
N ILE A 57 -4.64 -14.19 -22.13
CA ILE A 57 -3.39 -14.90 -22.48
C ILE A 57 -2.22 -14.36 -21.65
N LEU A 58 -2.09 -13.03 -21.54
CA LEU A 58 -1.04 -12.39 -20.75
C LEU A 58 -1.17 -12.71 -19.25
N GLU A 59 -2.38 -12.74 -18.71
CA GLU A 59 -2.64 -13.12 -17.32
C GLU A 59 -2.26 -14.58 -17.07
N THR A 60 -2.61 -15.51 -17.97
CA THR A 60 -2.21 -16.91 -17.85
C THR A 60 -0.69 -17.08 -17.86
N GLN A 61 -0.01 -16.50 -18.86
CA GLN A 61 1.45 -16.56 -18.97
C GLN A 61 2.14 -15.99 -17.73
N GLN A 62 1.65 -14.85 -17.24
CA GLN A 62 2.17 -14.24 -16.02
C GLN A 62 1.93 -15.12 -14.78
N ASN A 63 0.72 -15.66 -14.61
CA ASN A 63 0.39 -16.48 -13.46
C ASN A 63 1.23 -17.76 -13.40
N GLU A 64 1.56 -18.36 -14.55
CA GLU A 64 2.47 -19.50 -14.63
C GLU A 64 3.88 -19.13 -14.13
N ILE A 65 4.41 -17.97 -14.52
CA ILE A 65 5.71 -17.48 -14.05
C ILE A 65 5.70 -17.29 -12.52
N ILE A 66 4.64 -16.66 -12.00
CA ILE A 66 4.53 -16.35 -10.56
C ILE A 66 4.30 -17.60 -9.73
N GLN A 67 3.47 -18.55 -10.19
CA GLN A 67 3.24 -19.81 -9.46
C GLN A 67 4.50 -20.67 -9.31
N GLN A 68 5.45 -20.53 -10.24
CA GLN A 68 6.74 -21.21 -10.17
C GLN A 68 7.74 -20.52 -9.23
N THR A 69 7.38 -19.37 -8.66
CA THR A 69 8.24 -18.57 -7.78
C THR A 69 7.59 -18.38 -6.42
N SER A 70 8.32 -18.73 -5.37
CA SER A 70 7.93 -18.60 -3.97
C SER A 70 9.06 -17.99 -3.14
N SER A 71 8.78 -17.67 -1.87
CA SER A 71 9.80 -17.14 -0.95
C SER A 71 10.97 -18.09 -0.68
N ASP A 72 10.78 -19.39 -0.90
CA ASP A 72 11.81 -20.42 -0.73
C ASP A 72 12.53 -20.76 -2.05
N SER A 73 12.19 -20.07 -3.13
CA SER A 73 12.82 -20.28 -4.43
C SER A 73 14.26 -19.81 -4.44
N SER A 74 15.12 -20.50 -5.20
CA SER A 74 16.51 -20.07 -5.36
C SER A 74 16.59 -18.72 -6.09
N ILE A 75 17.67 -17.97 -5.85
CA ILE A 75 17.89 -16.67 -6.51
C ILE A 75 17.88 -16.82 -8.04
N GLU A 76 18.42 -17.93 -8.57
CA GLU A 76 18.44 -18.22 -10.01
C GLU A 76 17.03 -18.41 -10.58
N ALA A 77 16.13 -19.04 -9.83
CA ALA A 77 14.74 -19.21 -10.21
C ALA A 77 14.01 -17.86 -10.24
N ILE A 78 14.21 -17.02 -9.20
CA ILE A 78 13.66 -15.67 -9.14
C ILE A 78 14.19 -14.82 -10.30
N ASP A 79 15.49 -14.89 -10.60
CA ASP A 79 16.10 -14.18 -11.74
C ASP A 79 15.55 -14.65 -13.09
N SER A 80 15.24 -15.94 -13.23
CA SER A 80 14.58 -16.47 -14.42
C SER A 80 13.18 -15.91 -14.57
N ALA A 81 12.41 -15.84 -13.48
CA ALA A 81 11.06 -15.28 -13.50
C ALA A 81 11.07 -13.76 -13.79
N ILE A 82 12.02 -13.00 -13.23
CA ILE A 82 12.22 -11.57 -13.55
C ILE A 82 12.53 -11.38 -15.03
N ARG A 83 13.39 -12.21 -15.62
CA ARG A 83 13.69 -12.17 -17.07
C ARG A 83 12.45 -12.44 -17.91
N SER A 84 11.67 -13.47 -17.58
CA SER A 84 10.41 -13.76 -18.29
C SER A 84 9.40 -12.60 -18.21
N LEU A 85 9.25 -11.96 -17.05
CA LEU A 85 8.41 -10.77 -16.91
C LEU A 85 8.97 -9.58 -17.68
N ASN A 86 10.29 -9.41 -17.73
CA ASN A 86 10.92 -8.37 -18.53
C ASN A 86 10.59 -8.53 -20.02
N ASP A 87 10.61 -9.75 -20.54
CA ASP A 87 10.24 -10.05 -21.93
C ASP A 87 8.76 -9.71 -22.21
N ILE A 88 7.86 -9.99 -21.26
CA ILE A 88 6.46 -9.59 -21.33
C ILE A 88 6.33 -8.06 -21.36
N THR A 89 7.01 -7.33 -20.47
CA THR A 89 6.95 -5.85 -20.44
C THR A 89 7.51 -5.22 -21.72
N THR A 90 8.52 -5.85 -22.33
CA THR A 90 9.11 -5.38 -23.60
C THR A 90 8.14 -5.58 -24.75
N SER A 91 7.48 -6.74 -24.79
CA SER A 91 6.52 -7.09 -25.86
C SER A 91 5.16 -6.41 -25.69
N ASN A 92 4.77 -6.11 -24.44
CA ASN A 92 3.47 -5.52 -24.09
C ASN A 92 3.68 -4.34 -23.11
N PRO A 93 4.24 -3.20 -23.56
CA PRO A 93 4.62 -2.09 -22.68
C PRO A 93 3.44 -1.37 -22.02
N THR A 94 2.21 -1.67 -22.44
CA THR A 94 0.97 -1.16 -21.86
C THR A 94 0.29 -2.14 -20.91
N TYR A 95 0.91 -3.28 -20.58
CA TYR A 95 0.34 -4.28 -19.67
C TYR A 95 0.80 -4.04 -18.23
N PRO A 96 -0.01 -3.37 -17.37
CA PRO A 96 0.43 -2.91 -16.05
C PRO A 96 0.80 -4.05 -15.09
N SER A 97 0.11 -5.19 -15.18
CA SER A 97 0.33 -6.32 -14.25
C SER A 97 1.75 -6.87 -14.32
N ALA A 98 2.39 -6.88 -15.50
CA ALA A 98 3.77 -7.35 -15.63
C ALA A 98 4.75 -6.49 -14.81
N PHE A 99 4.58 -5.17 -14.81
CA PHE A 99 5.38 -4.27 -13.98
C PHE A 99 5.16 -4.50 -12.48
N VAL A 100 3.91 -4.63 -12.04
CA VAL A 100 3.59 -4.90 -10.62
C VAL A 100 4.27 -6.18 -10.12
N ASN A 101 4.18 -7.25 -10.90
CA ASN A 101 4.75 -8.53 -10.52
C ASN A 101 6.28 -8.53 -10.61
N ARG A 102 6.86 -7.81 -11.58
CA ARG A 102 8.32 -7.66 -11.69
C ARG A 102 8.89 -6.90 -10.48
N ALA A 103 8.23 -5.82 -10.06
CA ALA A 103 8.56 -5.12 -8.82
C ALA A 103 8.50 -6.04 -7.59
N MET A 104 7.49 -6.91 -7.51
CA MET A 104 7.36 -7.88 -6.41
C MET A 104 8.49 -8.91 -6.42
N LEU A 105 8.85 -9.45 -7.58
CA LEU A 105 9.97 -10.40 -7.69
C LEU A 105 11.33 -9.75 -7.43
N GLN A 106 11.54 -8.51 -7.86
CA GLN A 106 12.75 -7.74 -7.54
C GLN A 106 12.88 -7.55 -6.02
N ARG A 107 11.78 -7.15 -5.35
CA ARG A 107 11.74 -7.07 -3.89
C ARG A 107 12.04 -8.42 -3.24
N LEU A 108 11.41 -9.49 -3.72
CA LEU A 108 11.63 -10.84 -3.19
C LEU A 108 13.09 -11.29 -3.35
N LYS A 109 13.71 -11.01 -4.51
CA LYS A 109 15.12 -11.29 -4.77
C LYS A 109 16.02 -10.57 -3.76
N ILE A 110 15.76 -9.28 -3.53
CA ILE A 110 16.52 -8.50 -2.55
C ILE A 110 16.36 -9.13 -1.17
N GLU A 111 15.14 -9.34 -0.70
CA GLU A 111 14.86 -9.92 0.62
C GLU A 111 15.49 -11.30 0.81
N ALA A 112 15.48 -12.16 -0.21
CA ALA A 112 16.13 -13.47 -0.16
C ALA A 112 17.66 -13.41 -0.13
N SER A 113 18.26 -12.33 -0.64
CA SER A 113 19.72 -12.13 -0.68
C SER A 113 20.27 -11.40 0.56
N LEU A 114 19.41 -10.82 1.39
CA LEU A 114 19.82 -9.96 2.49
C LEU A 114 20.22 -10.77 3.74
N PRO A 115 21.30 -10.36 4.44
CA PRO A 115 21.61 -10.86 5.77
C PRO A 115 20.52 -10.48 6.79
N PRO A 116 20.36 -11.23 7.90
CA PRO A 116 19.30 -11.01 8.90
C PRO A 116 19.26 -9.59 9.51
N ASP A 117 20.41 -8.92 9.63
CA ASP A 117 20.51 -7.58 10.23
C ASP A 117 20.34 -6.43 9.22
N HIS A 118 20.07 -6.76 7.94
CA HIS A 118 19.91 -5.77 6.87
C HIS A 118 18.44 -5.65 6.46
N HIS A 119 18.10 -4.52 5.86
CA HIS A 119 16.76 -4.27 5.34
C HIS A 119 16.81 -4.03 3.83
N ILE A 120 15.65 -3.96 3.19
CA ILE A 120 15.55 -3.80 1.72
C ILE A 120 16.43 -2.65 1.20
N PHE A 121 16.49 -1.51 1.90
CA PHE A 121 17.33 -0.36 1.50
C PHE A 121 18.83 -0.46 1.83
N SER A 122 19.31 -1.62 2.28
CA SER A 122 20.75 -1.85 2.47
C SER A 122 21.46 -2.25 1.16
N VAL A 123 20.70 -2.46 0.08
CA VAL A 123 21.21 -2.74 -1.28
C VAL A 123 21.49 -1.44 -2.05
N PRO A 124 22.19 -1.51 -3.19
CA PRO A 124 22.42 -0.35 -4.04
C PRO A 124 21.14 0.38 -4.45
N GLU A 125 21.18 1.71 -4.48
CA GLU A 125 20.06 2.58 -4.88
C GLU A 125 19.40 2.19 -6.23
N PRO A 126 20.15 1.79 -7.28
CA PRO A 126 19.53 1.41 -8.56
C PRO A 126 18.57 0.22 -8.46
N ASP A 127 18.82 -0.72 -7.54
CA ASP A 127 17.95 -1.89 -7.36
C ASP A 127 16.61 -1.49 -6.73
N ILE A 128 16.64 -0.48 -5.85
CA ILE A 128 15.45 0.12 -5.24
C ILE A 128 14.70 0.99 -6.25
N GLU A 129 15.42 1.82 -7.01
CA GLU A 129 14.85 2.67 -8.05
C GLU A 129 14.10 1.85 -9.12
N ALA A 130 14.62 0.66 -9.47
CA ALA A 130 13.95 -0.25 -10.40
C ALA A 130 12.54 -0.65 -9.91
N ILE A 131 12.39 -0.96 -8.63
CA ILE A 131 11.09 -1.31 -8.01
C ILE A 131 10.14 -0.11 -8.08
N PHE A 132 10.59 1.07 -7.69
CA PHE A 132 9.77 2.29 -7.75
C PHE A 132 9.36 2.65 -9.18
N THR A 133 10.26 2.45 -10.15
CA THR A 133 10.01 2.69 -11.57
C THR A 133 8.90 1.78 -12.10
N ASP A 134 8.95 0.49 -11.76
CA ASP A 134 7.91 -0.46 -12.16
C ASP A 134 6.56 -0.14 -11.53
N LEU A 135 6.52 0.18 -10.24
CA LEU A 135 5.29 0.56 -9.55
C LEU A 135 4.71 1.86 -10.11
N ALA A 136 5.54 2.87 -10.35
CA ALA A 136 5.12 4.12 -10.98
C ALA A 136 4.56 3.90 -12.39
N ARG A 137 5.20 3.02 -13.18
CA ARG A 137 4.73 2.66 -14.51
C ARG A 137 3.38 1.95 -14.47
N ALA A 138 3.22 0.98 -13.58
CA ALA A 138 1.95 0.27 -13.39
C ALA A 138 0.81 1.22 -13.00
N ILE A 139 1.07 2.14 -12.07
CA ILE A 139 0.11 3.18 -11.66
C ILE A 139 -0.27 4.05 -12.86
N HIS A 140 0.73 4.57 -13.58
CA HIS A 140 0.50 5.45 -14.73
C HIS A 140 -0.36 4.78 -15.81
N LEU A 141 -0.09 3.51 -16.12
CA LEU A 141 -0.84 2.73 -17.11
C LEU A 141 -2.27 2.40 -16.66
N SER A 142 -2.50 2.30 -15.34
CA SER A 142 -3.80 1.91 -14.79
C SER A 142 -4.70 3.11 -14.48
N LEU A 143 -4.13 4.32 -14.35
CA LEU A 143 -4.90 5.54 -14.09
C LEU A 143 -5.71 5.98 -15.33
N PRO A 144 -6.90 6.56 -15.12
CA PRO A 144 -7.71 7.11 -16.20
C PRO A 144 -7.01 8.33 -16.83
N THR A 145 -6.89 8.33 -18.17
CA THR A 145 -6.12 9.33 -18.93
C THR A 145 -6.68 10.75 -18.87
N TYR A 146 -8.01 10.89 -18.70
CA TYR A 146 -8.70 12.18 -18.91
C TYR A 146 -9.18 12.86 -17.62
N ALA A 147 -9.39 12.14 -16.53
CA ALA A 147 -9.80 12.72 -15.25
C ALA A 147 -9.40 11.83 -14.07
N GLN A 148 -8.68 12.39 -13.10
CA GLN A 148 -8.22 11.68 -11.89
C GLN A 148 -9.37 11.15 -11.00
N ALA A 149 -10.58 11.69 -11.19
CA ALA A 149 -11.80 11.30 -10.49
C ALA A 149 -12.67 10.31 -11.29
N ALA A 150 -12.31 9.98 -12.54
CA ALA A 150 -13.09 9.05 -13.35
C ALA A 150 -13.08 7.64 -12.73
N PRO A 151 -14.19 6.89 -12.85
CA PRO A 151 -14.22 5.49 -12.46
C PRO A 151 -13.26 4.67 -13.33
N VAL A 152 -12.75 3.57 -12.76
CA VAL A 152 -11.86 2.63 -13.43
C VAL A 152 -12.49 1.23 -13.46
N SER A 153 -12.04 0.38 -14.40
CA SER A 153 -12.49 -1.02 -14.42
C SER A 153 -12.01 -1.79 -13.18
N SER A 154 -12.62 -2.93 -12.87
CA SER A 154 -12.19 -3.78 -11.75
C SER A 154 -10.75 -4.28 -11.91
N TYR A 155 -10.29 -4.50 -13.15
CA TYR A 155 -8.88 -4.83 -13.43
C TYR A 155 -7.94 -3.67 -13.10
N GLN A 156 -8.26 -2.45 -13.55
CA GLN A 156 -7.47 -1.26 -13.25
C GLN A 156 -7.43 -0.99 -11.74
N ALA A 157 -8.57 -1.11 -11.05
CA ALA A 157 -8.65 -0.98 -9.60
C ALA A 157 -7.73 -1.98 -8.89
N ARG A 158 -7.69 -3.25 -9.35
CA ARG A 158 -6.78 -4.27 -8.81
C ARG A 158 -5.31 -3.89 -9.01
N MET A 159 -4.93 -3.33 -10.17
CA MET A 159 -3.56 -2.89 -10.40
C MET A 159 -3.18 -1.68 -9.55
N LEU A 160 -4.07 -0.69 -9.48
CA LEU A 160 -3.85 0.53 -8.70
C LEU A 160 -3.71 0.20 -7.22
N ARG A 161 -4.62 -0.59 -6.65
CA ARG A 161 -4.54 -0.94 -5.22
C ARG A 161 -3.24 -1.69 -4.90
N THR A 162 -2.84 -2.66 -5.72
CA THR A 162 -1.61 -3.44 -5.47
C THR A 162 -0.37 -2.57 -5.61
N ALA A 163 -0.29 -1.73 -6.65
CA ALA A 163 0.87 -0.89 -6.89
C ALA A 163 1.01 0.21 -5.83
N TYR A 164 -0.08 0.89 -5.48
CA TYR A 164 -0.09 1.89 -4.42
C TYR A 164 0.25 1.28 -3.07
N SER A 165 -0.38 0.17 -2.68
CA SER A 165 -0.06 -0.50 -1.40
C SER A 165 1.40 -0.91 -1.33
N HIS A 166 1.95 -1.51 -2.41
CA HIS A 166 3.36 -1.89 -2.43
C HIS A 166 4.29 -0.68 -2.28
N ARG A 167 4.04 0.41 -3.00
CA ARG A 167 4.84 1.62 -2.91
C ARG A 167 4.72 2.30 -1.54
N ALA A 168 3.52 2.32 -0.97
CA ALA A 168 3.27 2.81 0.38
C ALA A 168 4.09 2.04 1.43
N PHE A 169 4.11 0.71 1.33
CA PHE A 169 4.92 -0.12 2.22
C PHE A 169 6.41 0.18 2.13
N LEU A 170 6.95 0.46 0.94
CA LEU A 170 8.34 0.86 0.77
C LEU A 170 8.63 2.21 1.45
N TYR A 171 7.77 3.21 1.24
CA TYR A 171 7.92 4.51 1.92
C TYR A 171 7.83 4.38 3.44
N LEU A 172 6.89 3.58 3.95
CA LEU A 172 6.76 3.31 5.38
C LEU A 172 8.03 2.64 5.91
N LYS A 173 8.52 1.60 5.23
CA LYS A 173 9.73 0.89 5.65
C LYS A 173 10.94 1.82 5.68
N ALA A 174 11.10 2.70 4.68
CA ALA A 174 12.21 3.66 4.63
C ALA A 174 12.15 4.66 5.79
N SER A 175 10.96 5.16 6.11
CA SER A 175 10.73 6.01 7.28
C SER A 175 11.07 5.31 8.60
N GLU A 176 10.67 4.04 8.74
CA GLU A 176 10.93 3.24 9.95
C GLU A 176 12.42 2.92 10.12
N THR A 177 13.14 2.66 9.03
CA THR A 177 14.58 2.38 9.05
C THR A 177 15.45 3.65 9.06
N GLY A 178 14.83 4.84 8.99
CA GLY A 178 15.55 6.11 8.92
C GLY A 178 16.33 6.30 7.61
N THR A 179 15.93 5.61 6.56
CA THR A 179 16.54 5.71 5.23
C THR A 179 16.00 6.94 4.50
N GLU A 180 16.90 7.81 4.04
CA GLU A 180 16.54 8.90 3.12
C GLU A 180 16.43 8.36 1.70
N LEU A 181 15.35 8.68 0.98
CA LEU A 181 15.16 8.27 -0.42
C LEU A 181 15.03 9.51 -1.29
N GLY A 182 15.94 9.70 -2.25
CA GLY A 182 15.90 10.87 -3.14
C GLY A 182 15.94 12.22 -2.40
N GLY A 183 16.61 12.27 -1.25
CA GLY A 183 16.66 13.46 -0.38
C GLY A 183 15.42 13.70 0.48
N LEU A 184 14.45 12.77 0.47
CA LEU A 184 13.27 12.82 1.32
C LEU A 184 13.58 12.23 2.69
N GLY A 185 13.25 12.99 3.74
CA GLY A 185 13.43 12.56 5.12
C GLY A 185 12.25 11.75 5.65
N LYS A 186 12.36 11.33 6.91
CA LYS A 186 11.36 10.51 7.59
C LYS A 186 9.92 11.06 7.46
N SER A 187 9.73 12.36 7.71
CA SER A 187 8.41 12.99 7.69
C SER A 187 7.76 12.95 6.29
N ASP A 188 8.54 13.25 5.26
CA ASP A 188 8.07 13.25 3.86
C ASP A 188 7.69 11.83 3.43
N LEU A 189 8.48 10.84 3.84
CA LEU A 189 8.24 9.43 3.57
C LEU A 189 6.98 8.91 4.28
N GLU A 190 6.72 9.32 5.53
CA GLU A 190 5.45 9.00 6.20
C GLU A 190 4.25 9.61 5.47
N GLU A 191 4.38 10.85 5.00
CA GLU A 191 3.32 11.52 4.25
C GLU A 191 3.06 10.82 2.90
N LEU A 192 4.10 10.47 2.15
CA LEU A 192 3.97 9.72 0.90
C LEU A 192 3.37 8.34 1.12
N SER A 193 3.81 7.64 2.17
CA SER A 193 3.21 6.36 2.57
C SER A 193 1.72 6.51 2.85
N SER A 194 1.30 7.52 3.62
CA SER A 194 -0.10 7.74 3.97
C SER A 194 -0.94 8.06 2.72
N LYS A 195 -0.41 8.89 1.81
CA LYS A 195 -1.06 9.23 0.53
C LYS A 195 -1.27 8.00 -0.35
N ASP A 196 -0.27 7.15 -0.50
CA ASP A 196 -0.38 5.94 -1.31
C ASP A 196 -1.33 4.91 -0.69
N PHE A 197 -1.30 4.72 0.64
CA PHE A 197 -2.28 3.87 1.31
C PHE A 197 -3.72 4.38 1.14
N ALA A 198 -3.94 5.70 1.22
CA ALA A 198 -5.25 6.29 0.94
C ALA A 198 -5.67 6.08 -0.53
N ALA A 199 -4.74 6.19 -1.47
CA ALA A 199 -4.99 5.92 -2.88
C ALA A 199 -5.36 4.44 -3.12
N ALA A 200 -4.66 3.50 -2.48
CA ALA A 200 -5.02 2.08 -2.54
C ALA A 200 -6.40 1.80 -1.92
N ALA A 201 -6.70 2.43 -0.78
CA ALA A 201 -8.00 2.33 -0.11
C ALA A 201 -9.16 2.78 -1.01
N ARG A 202 -8.97 3.85 -1.78
CA ARG A 202 -9.94 4.34 -2.77
C ARG A 202 -10.32 3.28 -3.80
N TYR A 203 -9.41 2.35 -4.12
CA TYR A 203 -9.65 1.24 -5.07
C TYR A 203 -9.96 -0.09 -4.36
N GLY A 204 -10.43 -0.03 -3.10
CA GLY A 204 -11.01 -1.17 -2.40
C GLY A 204 -10.01 -2.04 -1.61
N ASP A 205 -8.83 -1.53 -1.26
CA ASP A 205 -7.92 -2.19 -0.33
C ASP A 205 -8.23 -1.79 1.12
N GLU A 206 -8.86 -2.71 1.84
CA GLU A 206 -9.29 -2.50 3.23
C GLU A 206 -8.11 -2.40 4.20
N ALA A 207 -7.05 -3.19 3.98
CA ALA A 207 -5.85 -3.14 4.82
C ALA A 207 -5.11 -1.81 4.59
N ALA A 208 -5.00 -1.37 3.34
CA ALA A 208 -4.46 -0.05 3.02
C ALA A 208 -5.28 1.09 3.64
N ARG A 209 -6.60 0.94 3.73
CA ARG A 209 -7.45 1.94 4.40
C ARG A 209 -7.08 2.13 5.86
N GLU A 210 -6.95 1.03 6.60
CA GLU A 210 -6.49 1.05 7.99
C GLU A 210 -5.08 1.66 8.09
N MET A 211 -4.17 1.20 7.24
CA MET A 211 -2.80 1.72 7.19
C MET A 211 -2.73 3.21 6.85
N SER A 212 -3.64 3.74 6.02
CA SER A 212 -3.68 5.17 5.68
C SER A 212 -3.94 6.03 6.92
N VAL A 213 -4.81 5.57 7.82
CA VAL A 213 -5.12 6.24 9.09
C VAL A 213 -3.93 6.14 10.03
N ARG A 214 -3.34 4.94 10.16
CA ARG A 214 -2.20 4.67 11.05
C ARG A 214 -0.95 5.45 10.67
N THR A 215 -0.72 5.64 9.38
CA THR A 215 0.46 6.33 8.84
C THR A 215 0.25 7.83 8.69
N ASN A 216 -0.96 8.34 8.85
CA ASN A 216 -1.26 9.75 8.71
C ASN A 216 -0.57 10.58 9.83
N PRO A 217 0.40 11.46 9.48
CA PRO A 217 1.16 12.20 10.48
C PRO A 217 0.28 13.15 11.30
N TYR A 218 -0.77 13.69 10.70
CA TYR A 218 -1.74 14.54 11.39
C TYR A 218 -2.56 13.74 12.40
N ALA A 219 -3.05 12.56 12.01
CA ALA A 219 -3.79 11.67 12.92
C ALA A 219 -2.91 11.23 14.10
N LYS A 220 -1.64 10.88 13.85
CA LYS A 220 -0.67 10.55 14.92
C LYS A 220 -0.44 11.73 15.88
N MET A 221 -0.25 12.94 15.35
CA MET A 221 -0.03 14.15 16.15
C MET A 221 -1.26 14.48 17.01
N CYS A 222 -2.46 14.50 16.41
CA CYS A 222 -3.70 14.73 17.14
C CYS A 222 -3.91 13.66 18.22
N GLY A 223 -3.71 12.38 17.89
CA GLY A 223 -3.80 11.28 18.85
C GLY A 223 -2.85 11.45 20.04
N ALA A 224 -1.60 11.86 19.78
CA ALA A 224 -0.61 12.13 20.82
C ALA A 224 -1.01 13.32 21.73
N ILE A 225 -1.50 14.42 21.14
CA ILE A 225 -1.98 15.60 21.88
C ILE A 225 -3.13 15.22 22.80
N VAL A 226 -4.17 14.55 22.27
CA VAL A 226 -5.34 14.19 23.06
C VAL A 226 -4.97 13.15 24.12
N LYS A 227 -4.08 12.19 23.83
CA LYS A 227 -3.58 11.22 24.81
C LYS A 227 -2.82 11.89 25.95
N ASN A 228 -2.02 12.91 25.65
CA ASN A 228 -1.33 13.70 26.67
C ASN A 228 -2.33 14.49 27.52
N ALA A 229 -3.31 15.16 26.90
CA ALA A 229 -4.36 15.89 27.63
C ALA A 229 -5.12 14.98 28.60
N LEU A 230 -5.58 13.81 28.14
CA LEU A 230 -6.26 12.82 28.99
C LEU A 230 -5.38 12.24 30.10
N ARG A 231 -4.06 12.23 29.91
CA ARG A 231 -3.12 11.78 30.94
C ARG A 231 -2.96 12.84 32.04
N GLU A 232 -2.95 14.11 31.68
CA GLU A 232 -2.84 15.21 32.64
C GLU A 232 -4.13 15.40 33.44
N GLU A 233 -5.32 15.26 32.81
CA GLU A 233 -6.61 15.23 33.52
C GLU A 233 -6.62 14.14 34.61
N ARG A 234 -6.18 12.92 34.28
CA ARG A 234 -6.08 11.80 35.24
C ARG A 234 -5.13 12.06 36.42
N LYS A 235 -4.09 12.86 36.23
CA LYS A 235 -3.18 13.25 37.31
C LYS A 235 -3.77 14.36 38.17
N GLY A 236 -4.55 15.26 37.57
CA GLY A 236 -5.26 16.33 38.26
C GLY A 236 -6.41 15.85 39.15
N GLU A 237 -7.08 14.74 38.78
CA GLU A 237 -8.14 14.12 39.59
C GLU A 237 -7.62 13.31 40.81
N MET A 238 -6.33 13.00 40.87
CA MET A 238 -5.69 12.27 41.99
C MET A 238 -4.93 13.17 42.98
N ALA A 239 -5.03 14.49 42.83
CA ALA A 239 -4.47 15.50 43.73
C ALA A 239 -5.59 16.20 44.52
#